data_AF-A0A182ENZ9-F1
#
_entry.id   AF-A0A182ENZ9-F1
#
_cell.length_a   1.000
_cell.length_b   1.000
_cell.length_c   1.000
_cell.angle_alpha   90.00
_cell.angle_beta   90.00
_cell.angle_gamma   90.00
#
_symmetry.space_group_name_H-M   'P 1'
#
loop_
_entity.id
_entity.type
_entity.pdbx_description
1 polymer ?
#
loop_
_entity_poly.entity_id
_entity_poly.type
_entity_poly.pdbx_seq_one_letter_code
_entity_poly.pdbx_strand_id
1 'polypeptide(L)'
;MTERKKDLKFSNDGNTVYYKSYKQYFYEPNRSCPLCHNNPELIIPNVAALGAVTYMIQHEECGSTCRLIIDIGLLLMGEYPLRKLRPLNVIYYGYDDPLLSFVNSPFYKYLGDTFNNGRPIIPLKIPQLNDSNDEDYIIETGRKDINLIGTIQNWAGSDLLPLSWWQTEQARMINGTDTGSFAPMHLTPNSILPFFHSFLCRSFTAVFSKKSTYKGMKTIEFVVPEEEFNTVSNKYSGFRYRNHEKIKYFPEWNPCSKTKRNNDFISCSNASIDCTLEENLCHDCCKGSYIDGTYLLPPGMFPLVCFPGKNETLPLSAIISPPYFSYSPKEVIDSVIGFPRLNIKPSAFTFIRESFTGLLMQLDIQLMISFPMFRTNAST
;
A
#
# COMPACT_ATOMS: atom_id res chain seq x y z
N MET A 1 7.19 19.73 0.61
CA MET A 1 5.88 19.45 0.00
C MET A 1 4.97 20.63 0.29
N THR A 2 4.11 21.01 -0.65
CA THR A 2 2.99 21.92 -0.40
C THR A 2 1.71 21.27 -0.86
N GLU A 3 0.64 21.46 -0.09
CA GLU A 3 -0.70 21.00 -0.42
C GLU A 3 -1.62 22.21 -0.62
N ARG A 4 -2.46 22.20 -1.66
CA ARG A 4 -3.42 23.26 -1.96
C ARG A 4 -4.77 22.65 -2.32
N LYS A 5 -5.79 23.02 -1.56
CA LYS A 5 -7.19 22.70 -1.87
C LYS A 5 -7.71 23.69 -2.92
N LYS A 6 -8.25 23.18 -4.02
CA LYS A 6 -8.82 23.97 -5.13
C LYS A 6 -10.28 23.58 -5.37
N ASP A 7 -10.96 24.39 -6.17
CA ASP A 7 -12.34 24.17 -6.60
C ASP A 7 -13.33 24.01 -5.45
N LEU A 8 -13.16 24.77 -4.37
CA LEU A 8 -14.02 24.68 -3.19
C LEU A 8 -15.47 25.01 -3.54
N LYS A 9 -16.38 24.08 -3.21
CA LYS A 9 -17.82 24.27 -3.38
C LYS A 9 -18.55 23.79 -2.13
N PHE A 10 -19.22 24.69 -1.45
CA PHE A 10 -20.05 24.35 -0.30
C PHE A 10 -21.42 23.86 -0.76
N SER A 11 -22.00 22.90 -0.06
CA SER A 11 -23.39 22.51 -0.24
C SER A 11 -24.33 23.67 0.13
N ASN A 12 -25.57 23.65 -0.39
CA ASN A 12 -26.56 24.72 -0.12
C ASN A 12 -26.86 24.89 1.38
N ASP A 13 -26.85 23.79 2.13
CA ASP A 13 -27.03 23.79 3.58
C ASP A 13 -25.72 24.10 4.35
N GLY A 14 -24.59 24.17 3.63
CA GLY A 14 -23.25 24.42 4.16
C GLY A 14 -22.72 23.30 5.06
N ASN A 15 -23.29 22.10 5.01
CA ASN A 15 -22.87 20.98 5.84
C ASN A 15 -21.66 20.24 5.26
N THR A 16 -21.52 20.21 3.94
CA THR A 16 -20.37 19.59 3.27
C THR A 16 -19.64 20.59 2.39
N VAL A 17 -18.37 20.28 2.11
CA VAL A 17 -17.54 21.02 1.17
C VAL A 17 -16.84 20.05 0.23
N TYR A 18 -16.96 20.34 -1.06
CA TYR A 18 -16.24 19.68 -2.13
C TYR A 18 -14.91 20.40 -2.38
N TYR A 19 -13.83 19.65 -2.63
CA TYR A 19 -12.56 20.21 -3.09
C TYR A 19 -11.69 19.16 -3.80
N LYS A 20 -10.66 19.62 -4.51
CA LYS A 20 -9.55 18.79 -5.00
C LYS A 20 -8.26 19.14 -4.26
N SER A 21 -7.54 18.16 -3.74
CA SER A 21 -6.25 18.40 -3.06
C SER A 21 -5.09 18.24 -4.02
N TYR A 22 -4.38 19.33 -4.33
CA TYR A 22 -3.19 19.31 -5.18
C TYR A 22 -1.93 19.24 -4.34
N LYS A 23 -1.04 18.29 -4.64
CA LYS A 23 0.21 18.07 -3.92
C LYS A 23 1.41 18.37 -4.82
N GLN A 24 2.31 19.21 -4.32
CA GLN A 24 3.56 19.55 -4.99
C GLN A 24 4.74 19.18 -4.10
N TYR A 25 5.75 18.55 -4.70
CA TYR A 25 6.98 18.17 -4.01
C TYR A 25 8.12 19.05 -4.49
N PHE A 26 9.10 19.29 -3.61
CA PHE A 26 10.28 20.09 -3.90
C PHE A 26 11.47 19.40 -3.27
N TYR A 27 12.54 19.21 -4.05
CA TYR A 27 13.80 18.72 -3.53
C TYR A 27 14.53 19.83 -2.77
N GLU A 28 14.95 19.55 -1.53
CA GLU A 28 15.68 20.50 -0.68
C GLU A 28 17.07 19.93 -0.33
N PRO A 29 18.14 20.33 -1.07
CA PRO A 29 19.48 19.82 -0.86
C PRO A 29 19.95 20.03 0.59
N ASN A 30 19.75 21.22 1.16
CA ASN A 30 20.24 21.56 2.50
C ASN A 30 19.65 20.70 3.64
N ARG A 31 18.52 20.02 3.41
CA ARG A 31 17.91 19.06 4.35
C ARG A 31 18.15 17.60 3.98
N SER A 32 18.85 17.35 2.87
CA SER A 32 19.22 16.02 2.39
C SER A 32 20.62 15.63 2.89
N CYS A 33 20.89 14.33 2.93
CA CYS A 33 22.22 13.84 3.33
C CYS A 33 23.32 14.35 2.37
N PRO A 34 24.57 14.56 2.82
CA PRO A 34 25.64 15.08 1.94
C PRO A 34 25.88 14.21 0.70
N LEU A 35 25.83 12.87 0.85
CA LEU A 35 25.97 11.93 -0.27
C LEU A 35 24.76 11.97 -1.22
N CYS A 36 23.60 12.39 -0.75
CA CYS A 36 22.36 12.47 -1.51
C CYS A 36 22.38 13.64 -2.51
N HIS A 37 23.20 14.68 -2.26
CA HIS A 37 23.30 15.86 -3.12
C HIS A 37 23.78 15.51 -4.53
N ASN A 38 24.74 14.58 -4.61
CA ASN A 38 25.31 14.15 -5.88
C ASN A 38 24.42 13.19 -6.66
N ASN A 39 23.26 12.81 -6.09
CA ASN A 39 22.29 11.91 -6.70
C ASN A 39 22.95 10.66 -7.33
N PRO A 40 23.76 9.90 -6.56
CA PRO A 40 24.53 8.79 -7.08
C PRO A 40 23.62 7.69 -7.62
N GLU A 41 24.10 6.93 -8.59
CA GLU A 41 23.36 5.78 -9.12
C GLU A 41 23.24 4.69 -8.05
N LEU A 42 22.02 4.20 -7.85
CA LEU A 42 21.72 3.04 -7.02
C LEU A 42 21.18 1.92 -7.90
N ILE A 43 21.47 0.68 -7.50
CA ILE A 43 20.83 -0.50 -8.09
C ILE A 43 19.49 -0.70 -7.34
N ILE A 44 18.39 -0.55 -8.06
CA ILE A 44 17.04 -0.67 -7.50
C ILE A 44 16.19 -1.62 -8.34
N PRO A 45 15.07 -2.14 -7.80
CA PRO A 45 14.12 -2.95 -8.56
C PRO A 45 13.62 -2.24 -9.81
N ASN A 46 13.57 -2.97 -10.91
CA ASN A 46 13.01 -2.48 -12.16
C ASN A 46 11.48 -2.59 -12.13
N VAL A 47 10.82 -1.50 -11.71
CA VAL A 47 9.37 -1.45 -11.52
C VAL A 47 8.58 -1.60 -12.83
N ALA A 48 9.14 -1.17 -13.96
CA ALA A 48 8.50 -1.31 -15.27
C ALA A 48 8.49 -2.78 -15.71
N ALA A 49 9.64 -3.45 -15.63
CA ALA A 49 9.75 -4.89 -15.88
C ALA A 49 8.88 -5.70 -14.91
N LEU A 50 8.84 -5.33 -13.63
CA LEU A 50 7.98 -5.98 -12.65
C LEU A 50 6.51 -5.85 -13.02
N GLY A 51 6.03 -4.67 -13.41
CA GLY A 51 4.65 -4.48 -13.83
C GLY A 51 4.29 -5.29 -15.09
N ALA A 52 5.20 -5.42 -16.05
CA ALA A 52 5.00 -6.30 -17.20
C ALA A 52 4.86 -7.79 -16.78
N VAL A 53 5.72 -8.26 -15.89
CA VAL A 53 5.65 -9.64 -15.37
C VAL A 53 4.39 -9.86 -14.52
N THR A 54 4.03 -8.91 -13.66
CA THR A 54 2.80 -8.96 -12.88
C THR A 54 1.58 -9.03 -13.80
N TYR A 55 1.54 -8.23 -14.86
CA TYR A 55 0.47 -8.28 -15.85
C TYR A 55 0.32 -9.68 -16.48
N MET A 56 1.43 -10.29 -16.92
CA MET A 56 1.45 -11.64 -17.49
C MET A 56 0.91 -12.72 -16.55
N ILE A 57 1.22 -12.60 -15.26
CA ILE A 57 0.81 -13.58 -14.24
C ILE A 57 -0.66 -13.41 -13.87
N GLN A 58 -1.12 -12.17 -13.73
CA GLN A 58 -2.46 -11.87 -13.23
C GLN A 58 -3.56 -12.01 -14.29
N HIS A 59 -3.22 -11.87 -15.58
CA HIS A 59 -4.21 -11.92 -16.65
C HIS A 59 -4.20 -13.29 -17.33
N GLU A 60 -5.20 -14.11 -17.02
CA GLU A 60 -5.39 -15.44 -17.63
C GLU A 60 -5.55 -15.38 -19.16
N GLU A 61 -6.07 -14.26 -19.68
CA GLU A 61 -6.16 -14.00 -21.13
C GLU A 61 -4.80 -13.82 -21.82
N CYS A 62 -3.73 -13.51 -21.07
CA CYS A 62 -2.36 -13.48 -21.60
C CYS A 62 -1.83 -14.92 -21.73
N GLY A 63 -2.29 -15.59 -22.79
CA GLY A 63 -1.86 -16.94 -23.17
C GLY A 63 -0.39 -17.00 -23.61
N SER A 64 0.06 -18.18 -24.05
CA SER A 64 1.48 -18.45 -24.33
C SER A 64 2.12 -17.47 -25.32
N THR A 65 1.40 -17.05 -26.36
CA THR A 65 1.92 -16.08 -27.35
C THR A 65 2.15 -14.70 -26.76
N CYS A 66 1.20 -14.22 -25.93
CA CYS A 66 1.33 -12.94 -25.23
C CYS A 66 2.55 -12.95 -24.30
N ARG A 67 2.73 -14.03 -23.54
CA ARG A 67 3.89 -14.21 -22.64
C ARG A 67 5.22 -14.22 -23.40
N LEU A 68 5.31 -15.00 -24.48
CA LEU A 68 6.51 -15.06 -25.32
C LEU A 68 6.88 -13.68 -25.90
N ILE A 69 5.90 -12.90 -26.35
CA ILE A 69 6.13 -11.54 -26.88
C ILE A 69 6.70 -10.63 -25.79
N ILE A 70 6.15 -10.70 -24.58
CA ILE A 70 6.61 -9.89 -23.45
C ILE A 70 8.02 -10.33 -23.03
N ASP A 71 8.28 -11.63 -22.91
CA ASP A 71 9.59 -12.18 -22.53
C ASP A 71 10.69 -11.77 -23.54
N ILE A 72 10.43 -11.94 -24.85
CA ILE A 72 11.35 -11.49 -25.91
C ILE A 72 11.52 -9.97 -25.87
N GLY A 73 10.43 -9.22 -25.65
CA GLY A 73 10.47 -7.76 -25.55
C GLY A 73 11.37 -7.28 -24.41
N LEU A 74 11.18 -7.83 -23.21
CA LEU A 74 12.00 -7.51 -22.04
C LEU A 74 13.49 -7.81 -22.30
N LEU A 75 13.80 -8.95 -22.92
CA LEU A 75 15.18 -9.31 -23.27
C LEU A 75 15.80 -8.36 -24.30
N LEU A 76 15.10 -8.05 -25.39
CA LEU A 76 15.60 -7.15 -26.45
C LEU A 76 15.82 -5.72 -25.96
N MET A 77 15.00 -5.27 -25.01
CA MET A 77 15.11 -3.93 -24.41
C MET A 77 16.12 -3.87 -23.26
N GLY A 78 16.73 -5.00 -22.87
CA GLY A 78 17.67 -5.06 -21.76
C GLY A 78 17.00 -4.80 -20.40
N GLU A 79 15.73 -5.15 -20.27
CA GLU A 79 14.96 -4.98 -19.03
C GLU A 79 15.28 -6.10 -18.04
N TYR A 80 16.28 -5.88 -17.20
CA TYR A 80 16.67 -6.78 -16.12
C TYR A 80 15.86 -6.51 -14.84
N PRO A 81 15.74 -7.48 -13.91
CA PRO A 81 15.01 -7.31 -12.64
C PRO A 81 15.52 -6.16 -11.76
N LEU A 82 16.79 -5.80 -11.92
CA LEU A 82 17.44 -4.68 -11.23
C LEU A 82 18.00 -3.70 -12.25
N ARG A 83 17.92 -2.41 -11.96
CA ARG A 83 18.40 -1.34 -12.82
C ARG A 83 19.21 -0.32 -12.04
N LYS A 84 20.23 0.26 -12.69
CA LYS A 84 20.95 1.41 -12.16
C LYS A 84 20.16 2.67 -12.47
N LEU A 85 19.66 3.32 -11.43
CA LEU A 85 18.88 4.56 -11.54
C LEU A 85 19.34 5.56 -10.49
N ARG A 86 19.13 6.83 -10.79
CA ARG A 86 19.40 7.92 -9.84
C ARG A 86 18.16 8.16 -8.98
N PRO A 87 18.28 8.17 -7.63
CA PRO A 87 17.13 8.31 -6.73
C PRO A 87 16.22 9.50 -7.04
N LEU A 88 16.78 10.69 -7.34
CA LEU A 88 15.96 11.86 -7.66
C LEU A 88 15.16 11.69 -8.95
N ASN A 89 15.63 10.89 -9.90
CA ASN A 89 14.88 10.62 -11.13
C ASN A 89 13.70 9.68 -10.85
N VAL A 90 13.86 8.75 -9.90
CA VAL A 90 12.80 7.81 -9.52
C VAL A 90 11.72 8.51 -8.70
N ILE A 91 12.12 9.35 -7.74
CA ILE A 91 11.18 9.96 -6.79
C ILE A 91 10.66 11.34 -7.23
N TYR A 92 11.36 12.03 -8.14
CA TYR A 92 11.07 13.44 -8.44
C TYR A 92 11.03 13.80 -9.93
N TYR A 93 12.15 13.64 -10.65
CA TYR A 93 12.27 14.15 -12.03
C TYR A 93 11.64 13.25 -13.10
N GLY A 94 11.37 11.99 -12.78
CA GLY A 94 11.09 10.96 -13.78
C GLY A 94 12.38 10.47 -14.46
N TYR A 95 12.26 9.35 -15.17
CA TYR A 95 13.28 8.83 -16.07
C TYR A 95 12.61 8.20 -17.28
N ASP A 96 13.31 8.22 -18.41
CA ASP A 96 12.87 7.52 -19.62
C ASP A 96 13.13 6.03 -19.45
N ASP A 97 12.07 5.25 -19.60
CA ASP A 97 12.12 3.80 -19.55
C ASP A 97 11.92 3.24 -20.97
N PRO A 98 12.85 2.41 -21.50
CA PRO A 98 12.77 1.84 -22.83
C PRO A 98 11.50 1.02 -23.06
N LEU A 99 11.08 0.21 -22.07
CA LEU A 99 9.84 -0.55 -22.14
C LEU A 99 8.63 0.39 -22.20
N LEU A 100 8.56 1.40 -21.33
CA LEU A 100 7.47 2.39 -21.37
C LEU A 100 7.46 3.21 -22.68
N SER A 101 8.63 3.52 -23.23
CA SER A 101 8.75 4.21 -24.52
C SER A 101 8.25 3.33 -25.66
N PHE A 102 8.58 2.05 -25.62
CA PHE A 102 8.14 1.06 -26.60
C PHE A 102 6.63 0.84 -26.56
N VAL A 103 6.03 0.62 -25.37
CA VAL A 103 4.58 0.39 -25.26
C VAL A 103 3.75 1.60 -25.67
N ASN A 104 4.33 2.80 -25.64
CA ASN A 104 3.68 4.02 -26.14
C ASN A 104 3.93 4.28 -27.64
N SER A 105 4.72 3.45 -28.32
CA SER A 105 5.07 3.63 -29.74
C SER A 105 3.95 3.20 -30.70
N PRO A 106 3.88 3.78 -31.92
CA PRO A 106 2.94 3.34 -32.95
C PRO A 106 3.13 1.87 -33.36
N PHE A 107 4.38 1.40 -33.38
CA PHE A 107 4.71 0.01 -33.70
C PHE A 107 4.11 -0.97 -32.68
N TYR A 108 4.11 -0.60 -31.40
CA TYR A 108 3.48 -1.43 -30.38
C TYR A 108 1.96 -1.50 -30.52
N LYS A 109 1.30 -0.39 -30.86
CA LYS A 109 -0.13 -0.41 -31.19
C LYS A 109 -0.43 -1.36 -32.35
N TYR A 110 0.40 -1.35 -33.39
CA TYR A 110 0.30 -2.31 -34.50
C TYR A 110 0.45 -3.77 -34.03
N LEU A 111 1.37 -4.08 -33.10
CA LEU A 111 1.50 -5.42 -32.53
C LEU A 111 0.24 -5.83 -31.76
N GLY A 112 -0.34 -4.92 -30.98
CA GLY A 112 -1.60 -5.15 -30.26
C GLY A 112 -2.77 -5.42 -31.23
N ASP A 113 -2.91 -4.59 -32.26
CA ASP A 113 -3.95 -4.72 -33.29
C ASP A 113 -3.83 -6.03 -34.09
N THR A 114 -2.61 -6.45 -34.39
CA THR A 114 -2.34 -7.60 -35.26
C THR A 114 -2.32 -8.92 -34.49
N PHE A 115 -1.73 -8.95 -33.29
CA PHE A 115 -1.42 -10.18 -32.56
C PHE A 115 -2.16 -10.33 -31.23
N ASN A 116 -2.87 -9.30 -30.77
CA ASN A 116 -3.57 -9.30 -29.48
C ASN A 116 -5.00 -8.72 -29.57
N ASN A 117 -5.67 -8.92 -30.72
CA ASN A 117 -7.06 -8.51 -30.95
C ASN A 117 -7.34 -7.02 -30.63
N GLY A 118 -6.38 -6.12 -30.88
CA GLY A 118 -6.51 -4.68 -30.61
C GLY A 118 -6.36 -4.28 -29.15
N ARG A 119 -5.96 -5.20 -28.26
CA ARG A 119 -5.72 -4.91 -26.84
C ARG A 119 -4.24 -4.59 -26.59
N PRO A 120 -3.93 -3.60 -25.73
CA PRO A 120 -2.56 -3.32 -25.32
C PRO A 120 -1.97 -4.55 -24.61
N ILE A 121 -0.77 -4.96 -25.01
CA ILE A 121 -0.10 -6.19 -24.53
C ILE A 121 0.39 -6.02 -23.07
N ILE A 122 0.66 -4.78 -22.64
CA ILE A 122 1.14 -4.35 -21.33
C ILE A 122 0.58 -2.93 -21.10
N PRO A 123 -0.53 -2.76 -20.36
CA PRO A 123 -1.10 -1.46 -20.07
C PRO A 123 -0.38 -0.79 -18.88
N LEU A 124 0.90 -0.44 -19.06
CA LEU A 124 1.67 0.33 -18.08
C LEU A 124 1.43 1.84 -18.28
N LYS A 125 0.55 2.42 -17.47
CA LYS A 125 0.38 3.88 -17.36
C LYS A 125 0.91 4.33 -16.01
N ILE A 126 1.93 5.19 -16.00
CA ILE A 126 2.43 5.80 -14.77
C ILE A 126 1.88 7.23 -14.71
N PRO A 127 1.00 7.55 -13.75
CA PRO A 127 0.47 8.90 -13.62
C PRO A 127 1.57 9.85 -13.14
N GLN A 128 1.51 11.09 -13.61
CA GLN A 128 2.33 12.16 -13.07
C GLN A 128 1.87 12.46 -11.64
N LEU A 129 2.75 12.25 -10.65
CA LEU A 129 2.42 12.46 -9.24
C LEU A 129 2.58 13.93 -8.81
N ASN A 130 3.61 14.61 -9.31
CA ASN A 130 3.89 16.00 -8.95
C ASN A 130 2.92 16.97 -9.66
N ASP A 131 2.40 17.94 -8.91
CA ASP A 131 1.39 18.91 -9.37
C ASP A 131 0.08 18.29 -9.86
N SER A 132 -0.21 17.07 -9.38
CA SER A 132 -1.48 16.39 -9.61
C SER A 132 -2.39 16.48 -8.38
N ASN A 133 -3.68 16.23 -8.56
CA ASN A 133 -4.63 16.15 -7.45
C ASN A 133 -4.83 14.72 -6.95
N ASP A 134 -5.11 14.61 -5.67
CA ASP A 134 -5.47 13.39 -4.96
C ASP A 134 -6.97 13.07 -5.12
N GLU A 135 -7.44 13.07 -6.37
CA GLU A 135 -8.86 13.03 -6.72
C GLU A 135 -9.68 14.18 -6.09
N ASP A 136 -11.00 14.03 -6.09
CA ASP A 136 -11.94 14.92 -5.44
C ASP A 136 -12.45 14.36 -4.12
N TYR A 137 -12.70 15.26 -3.18
CA TYR A 137 -13.21 14.96 -1.86
C TYR A 137 -14.51 15.70 -1.61
N ILE A 138 -15.45 15.05 -0.95
CA ILE A 138 -16.55 15.69 -0.23
C ILE A 138 -16.37 15.38 1.25
N ILE A 139 -16.20 16.42 2.06
CA ILE A 139 -16.02 16.27 3.52
C ILE A 139 -17.09 17.03 4.30
N GLU A 140 -17.32 16.57 5.52
CA GLU A 140 -18.12 17.28 6.52
C GLU A 140 -17.40 18.55 7.00
N THR A 141 -18.13 19.66 7.06
CA THR A 141 -17.62 20.95 7.54
C THR A 141 -17.59 21.06 9.06
N GLY A 142 -18.26 20.14 9.76
CA GLY A 142 -18.49 20.23 11.20
C GLY A 142 -19.66 21.15 11.61
N ARG A 143 -20.42 21.70 10.64
CA ARG A 143 -21.56 22.60 10.93
C ARG A 143 -22.69 21.93 11.71
N LYS A 144 -23.05 20.69 11.35
CA LYS A 144 -24.06 19.90 12.07
C LYS A 144 -23.58 19.44 13.43
N ASP A 145 -22.37 18.89 13.46
CA ASP A 145 -21.67 18.41 14.64
C ASP A 145 -20.18 18.63 14.42
N ILE A 146 -19.56 19.40 15.32
CA ILE A 146 -18.14 19.74 15.23
C ILE A 146 -17.25 18.49 15.26
N ASN A 147 -17.71 17.38 15.87
CA ASN A 147 -16.95 16.14 15.94
C ASN A 147 -16.86 15.42 14.58
N LEU A 148 -17.69 15.80 13.60
CA LEU A 148 -17.64 15.26 12.24
C LEU A 148 -16.69 16.05 11.32
N ILE A 149 -16.08 17.14 11.79
CA ILE A 149 -15.24 18.00 10.95
C ILE A 149 -14.16 17.21 10.18
N GLY A 150 -14.10 17.42 8.88
CA GLY A 150 -13.11 16.77 8.01
C GLY A 150 -13.38 15.31 7.69
N THR A 151 -14.46 14.71 8.20
CA THR A 151 -14.86 13.34 7.87
C THR A 151 -15.21 13.26 6.40
N ILE A 152 -14.66 12.27 5.71
CA ILE A 152 -14.88 12.06 4.28
C ILE A 152 -16.23 11.38 4.08
N GLN A 153 -17.07 11.99 3.24
CA GLN A 153 -18.31 11.38 2.73
C GLN A 153 -18.06 10.67 1.40
N ASN A 154 -17.15 11.24 0.59
CA ASN A 154 -16.86 10.74 -0.74
C ASN A 154 -15.42 11.06 -1.13
N TRP A 155 -14.76 10.09 -1.77
CA TRP A 155 -13.48 10.27 -2.44
C TRP A 155 -13.56 9.68 -3.85
N ALA A 156 -13.10 10.43 -4.84
CA ALA A 156 -13.09 10.02 -6.24
C ALA A 156 -14.47 9.61 -6.79
N GLY A 157 -15.54 10.27 -6.34
CA GLY A 157 -16.91 10.00 -6.74
C GLY A 157 -17.60 8.84 -6.01
N SER A 158 -16.93 8.13 -5.08
CA SER A 158 -17.53 7.02 -4.31
C SER A 158 -17.31 7.12 -2.79
N ASP A 159 -18.21 6.49 -2.04
CA ASP A 159 -18.15 6.28 -0.59
C ASP A 159 -17.42 4.97 -0.21
N LEU A 160 -17.19 4.10 -1.19
CA LEU A 160 -16.46 2.84 -1.06
C LEU A 160 -15.33 2.76 -2.07
N LEU A 161 -14.21 2.17 -1.64
CA LEU A 161 -13.13 1.82 -2.54
C LEU A 161 -13.58 0.73 -3.53
N PRO A 162 -12.95 0.62 -4.72
CA PRO A 162 -13.29 -0.39 -5.72
C PRO A 162 -13.17 -1.84 -5.22
N LEU A 163 -14.07 -2.72 -5.69
CA LEU A 163 -13.98 -4.18 -5.49
C LEU A 163 -12.71 -4.80 -6.08
N SER A 164 -12.14 -4.16 -7.12
CA SER A 164 -10.86 -4.58 -7.70
C SER A 164 -9.70 -4.45 -6.72
N TRP A 165 -9.80 -3.56 -5.72
CA TRP A 165 -8.75 -3.31 -4.72
C TRP A 165 -8.92 -4.22 -3.51
N TRP A 166 -10.09 -4.17 -2.86
CA TRP A 166 -10.37 -4.95 -1.65
C TRP A 166 -11.65 -5.76 -1.83
N GLN A 167 -11.66 -7.01 -1.39
CA GLN A 167 -12.80 -7.91 -1.64
C GLN A 167 -13.92 -7.74 -0.61
N THR A 168 -13.57 -7.42 0.64
CA THR A 168 -14.56 -7.27 1.71
C THR A 168 -15.09 -5.83 1.75
N GLU A 169 -16.34 -5.66 2.13
CA GLU A 169 -16.93 -4.33 2.31
C GLU A 169 -16.19 -3.51 3.38
N GLN A 170 -15.84 -4.13 4.51
CA GLN A 170 -15.07 -3.50 5.58
C GLN A 170 -13.75 -2.90 5.08
N ALA A 171 -13.01 -3.62 4.23
CA ALA A 171 -11.74 -3.14 3.70
C ALA A 171 -11.91 -2.00 2.68
N ARG A 172 -13.10 -1.91 2.05
CA ARG A 172 -13.44 -0.84 1.10
C ARG A 172 -13.96 0.43 1.77
N MET A 173 -14.32 0.40 3.04
CA MET A 173 -14.85 1.58 3.73
C MET A 173 -13.83 2.73 3.79
N ILE A 174 -14.26 3.92 3.40
CA ILE A 174 -13.53 5.17 3.58
C ILE A 174 -13.94 5.75 4.93
N ASN A 175 -13.08 5.62 5.94
CA ASN A 175 -13.41 5.96 7.32
C ASN A 175 -12.63 7.18 7.79
N GLY A 176 -13.33 8.09 8.47
CA GLY A 176 -12.72 9.22 9.17
C GLY A 176 -12.23 10.32 8.23
N THR A 177 -11.13 10.99 8.60
CA THR A 177 -10.66 12.20 7.93
C THR A 177 -9.51 11.94 6.96
N ASP A 178 -9.25 12.87 6.03
CA ASP A 178 -8.14 12.75 5.07
C ASP A 178 -6.79 12.80 5.80
N THR A 179 -6.06 11.67 5.76
CA THR A 179 -4.71 11.52 6.33
C THR A 179 -4.64 11.92 7.81
N GLY A 180 -5.76 11.83 8.52
CA GLY A 180 -5.86 12.30 9.90
C GLY A 180 -5.66 13.81 10.02
N SER A 181 -6.08 14.62 9.05
CA SER A 181 -5.92 16.07 9.12
C SER A 181 -6.72 16.68 10.29
N PHE A 182 -7.90 16.13 10.56
CA PHE A 182 -8.79 16.57 11.63
C PHE A 182 -9.08 15.43 12.62
N ALA A 183 -9.49 15.80 13.82
CA ALA A 183 -9.98 14.91 14.86
C ALA A 183 -11.10 15.60 15.66
N PRO A 184 -11.95 14.83 16.36
CA PRO A 184 -12.93 15.38 17.29
C PRO A 184 -12.28 16.24 18.39
N MET A 185 -13.08 17.12 18.99
CA MET A 185 -12.66 17.88 20.16
C MET A 185 -12.61 17.00 21.41
N HIS A 186 -11.93 17.47 22.44
CA HIS A 186 -11.82 16.81 23.75
C HIS A 186 -11.28 15.37 23.68
N LEU A 187 -10.11 15.23 23.05
CA LEU A 187 -9.44 13.94 22.91
C LEU A 187 -9.08 13.35 24.28
N THR A 188 -9.41 12.07 24.45
CA THR A 188 -9.10 11.27 25.63
C THR A 188 -8.26 10.07 25.25
N PRO A 189 -7.66 9.35 26.22
CA PRO A 189 -6.98 8.09 25.95
C PRO A 189 -7.88 7.00 25.33
N ASN A 190 -9.19 7.12 25.45
CA ASN A 190 -10.16 6.19 24.86
C ASN A 190 -10.63 6.61 23.46
N SER A 191 -10.17 7.78 22.97
CA SER A 191 -10.51 8.25 21.63
C SER A 191 -9.91 7.34 20.57
N ILE A 192 -10.74 6.96 19.59
CA ILE A 192 -10.36 6.15 18.44
C ILE A 192 -10.48 7.04 17.20
N LEU A 193 -9.39 7.20 16.46
CA LEU A 193 -9.31 8.17 15.36
C LEU A 193 -9.13 7.43 14.03
N PRO A 194 -10.23 7.06 13.34
CA PRO A 194 -10.13 6.54 11.99
C PRO A 194 -9.69 7.64 11.01
N PHE A 195 -8.95 7.25 9.98
CA PHE A 195 -8.60 8.13 8.88
C PHE A 195 -8.38 7.34 7.60
N PHE A 196 -8.65 7.97 6.46
CA PHE A 196 -8.37 7.43 5.14
C PHE A 196 -7.05 7.98 4.62
N HIS A 197 -6.19 7.11 4.11
CA HIS A 197 -4.93 7.51 3.49
C HIS A 197 -4.98 7.12 2.01
N SER A 198 -5.34 8.07 1.16
CA SER A 198 -5.48 7.90 -0.29
C SER A 198 -4.24 7.33 -0.97
N PHE A 199 -3.05 7.69 -0.50
CA PHE A 199 -1.77 7.18 -1.02
C PHE A 199 -1.52 5.70 -0.70
N LEU A 200 -2.27 5.14 0.27
CA LEU A 200 -2.23 3.73 0.65
C LEU A 200 -3.54 3.00 0.29
N CYS A 201 -4.49 3.72 -0.32
CA CYS A 201 -5.75 3.16 -0.81
C CYS A 201 -6.54 2.44 0.29
N ARG A 202 -6.44 2.90 1.54
CA ARG A 202 -6.95 2.19 2.72
C ARG A 202 -7.22 3.14 3.88
N SER A 203 -8.21 2.78 4.69
CA SER A 203 -8.48 3.39 5.99
C SER A 203 -7.72 2.69 7.12
N PHE A 204 -7.26 3.49 8.09
CA PHE A 204 -6.54 3.06 9.28
C PHE A 204 -7.19 3.64 10.53
N THR A 205 -6.85 3.08 11.69
CA THR A 205 -7.25 3.60 12.99
C THR A 205 -6.04 4.00 13.80
N ALA A 206 -5.98 5.26 14.24
CA ALA A 206 -5.01 5.72 15.22
C ALA A 206 -5.59 5.62 16.63
N VAL A 207 -4.80 5.09 17.56
CA VAL A 207 -5.16 4.87 18.97
C VAL A 207 -4.18 5.60 19.88
N PHE A 208 -4.60 5.87 21.12
CA PHE A 208 -3.76 6.53 22.11
C PHE A 208 -2.45 5.75 22.33
N SER A 209 -1.32 6.45 22.24
CA SER A 209 0.00 5.95 22.63
C SER A 209 0.35 6.45 24.03
N LYS A 210 0.46 7.78 24.18
CA LYS A 210 0.89 8.41 25.43
C LYS A 210 0.50 9.87 25.51
N LYS A 211 0.51 10.42 26.73
CA LYS A 211 0.53 11.88 26.92
C LYS A 211 1.91 12.40 26.53
N SER A 212 1.95 13.56 25.87
CA SER A 212 3.17 14.16 25.36
C SER A 212 3.18 15.67 25.58
N THR A 213 4.28 16.32 25.18
CA THR A 213 4.38 17.77 25.18
C THR A 213 5.10 18.19 23.91
N TYR A 214 4.51 19.14 23.17
CA TYR A 214 5.09 19.64 21.93
C TYR A 214 5.20 21.16 22.00
N LYS A 215 6.42 21.69 21.90
CA LYS A 215 6.72 23.13 22.00
C LYS A 215 6.07 23.79 23.23
N GLY A 216 6.08 23.11 24.38
CA GLY A 216 5.53 23.59 25.65
C GLY A 216 4.01 23.41 25.82
N MET A 217 3.29 22.96 24.79
CA MET A 217 1.86 22.66 24.87
C MET A 217 1.62 21.21 25.28
N LYS A 218 0.63 20.97 26.15
CA LYS A 218 0.19 19.63 26.52
C LYS A 218 -0.47 18.98 25.31
N THR A 219 0.03 17.82 24.93
CA THR A 219 -0.44 17.09 23.74
C THR A 219 -0.71 15.63 24.09
N ILE A 220 -1.39 14.96 23.17
CA ILE A 220 -1.61 13.51 23.20
C ILE A 220 -1.04 12.94 21.91
N GLU A 221 -0.26 11.87 22.06
CA GLU A 221 0.28 11.10 20.94
C GLU A 221 -0.68 9.95 20.60
N PHE A 222 -1.04 9.84 19.33
CA PHE A 222 -1.76 8.72 18.75
C PHE A 222 -0.88 8.01 17.73
N VAL A 223 -0.98 6.68 17.64
CA VAL A 223 -0.23 5.86 16.68
C VAL A 223 -1.16 4.88 16.00
N VAL A 224 -0.80 4.47 14.79
CA VAL A 224 -1.44 3.30 14.16
C VAL A 224 -0.78 2.05 14.75
N PRO A 225 -1.55 1.15 15.39
CA PRO A 225 -1.01 0.01 16.11
C PRO A 225 -0.55 -1.10 15.14
N GLU A 226 0.31 -2.02 15.61
CA GLU A 226 0.94 -3.05 14.75
C GLU A 226 -0.13 -3.96 14.11
N GLU A 227 -1.26 -4.18 14.78
CA GLU A 227 -2.34 -5.04 14.33
C GLU A 227 -2.96 -4.55 13.02
N GLU A 228 -3.00 -3.23 12.74
CA GLU A 228 -3.49 -2.69 11.47
C GLU A 228 -2.67 -3.19 10.26
N PHE A 229 -1.44 -3.65 10.48
CA PHE A 229 -0.57 -4.25 9.47
C PHE A 229 -0.59 -5.78 9.51
N ASN A 230 -1.42 -6.42 10.35
CA ASN A 230 -1.54 -7.87 10.43
C ASN A 230 -2.70 -8.39 9.56
N THR A 231 -2.43 -8.64 8.27
CA THR A 231 -3.41 -9.21 7.34
C THR A 231 -3.71 -10.70 7.55
N VAL A 232 -2.97 -11.36 8.44
CA VAL A 232 -3.26 -12.75 8.85
C VAL A 232 -4.50 -12.75 9.75
N SER A 233 -4.62 -11.75 10.62
CA SER A 233 -5.76 -11.63 11.54
C SER A 233 -7.10 -11.54 10.83
N ASN A 234 -8.13 -12.12 11.44
CA ASN A 234 -9.49 -12.14 10.87
C ASN A 234 -10.00 -10.73 10.59
N LYS A 235 -9.68 -9.78 11.48
CA LYS A 235 -10.11 -8.37 11.39
C LYS A 235 -9.59 -7.67 10.13
N TYR A 236 -8.38 -8.01 9.67
CA TYR A 236 -7.73 -7.35 8.53
C TYR A 236 -7.49 -8.31 7.36
N SER A 237 -8.19 -9.45 7.34
CA SER A 237 -8.12 -10.46 6.28
C SER A 237 -8.54 -9.92 4.91
N GLY A 238 -9.39 -8.89 4.87
CA GLY A 238 -9.78 -8.19 3.64
C GLY A 238 -8.63 -7.45 2.93
N PHE A 239 -7.50 -7.24 3.62
CA PHE A 239 -6.30 -6.60 3.09
C PHE A 239 -5.20 -7.60 2.70
N ARG A 240 -5.52 -8.90 2.61
CA ARG A 240 -4.53 -9.93 2.23
C ARG A 240 -3.99 -9.70 0.82
N TYR A 241 -2.69 -9.90 0.68
CA TYR A 241 -2.07 -9.96 -0.63
C TYR A 241 -2.53 -11.21 -1.37
N ARG A 242 -3.06 -11.01 -2.59
CA ARG A 242 -3.61 -12.08 -3.41
C ARG A 242 -2.56 -13.08 -3.87
N ASN A 243 -1.30 -12.66 -3.99
CA ASN A 243 -0.17 -13.51 -4.35
C ASN A 243 -0.50 -14.40 -5.56
N HIS A 244 -0.86 -13.77 -6.69
CA HIS A 244 -1.25 -14.47 -7.93
C HIS A 244 -0.13 -15.35 -8.50
N GLU A 245 1.11 -15.01 -8.17
CA GLU A 245 2.34 -15.73 -8.48
C GLU A 245 2.54 -17.01 -7.63
N LYS A 246 1.75 -17.20 -6.56
CA LYS A 246 1.76 -18.38 -5.68
C LYS A 246 3.14 -18.63 -5.04
N ILE A 247 3.84 -17.56 -4.66
CA ILE A 247 5.18 -17.63 -4.09
C ILE A 247 5.13 -17.52 -2.57
N LYS A 248 5.81 -18.43 -1.87
CA LYS A 248 6.09 -18.29 -0.44
C LYS A 248 7.33 -17.42 -0.24
N TYR A 249 7.16 -16.10 -0.19
CA TYR A 249 8.27 -15.13 -0.09
C TYR A 249 9.15 -15.30 1.15
N PHE A 250 8.55 -15.75 2.26
CA PHE A 250 9.25 -15.96 3.52
C PHE A 250 9.14 -17.44 3.92
N PRO A 251 10.02 -18.31 3.38
CA PRO A 251 9.93 -19.76 3.61
C PRO A 251 10.13 -20.14 5.07
N GLU A 252 10.99 -19.41 5.79
CA GLU A 252 11.29 -19.61 7.21
C GLU A 252 10.13 -19.19 8.14
N TRP A 253 9.24 -18.32 7.65
CA TRP A 253 8.07 -17.95 8.43
C TRP A 253 7.02 -19.08 8.43
N ASN A 254 6.58 -19.42 9.65
CA ASN A 254 5.52 -20.38 9.90
C ASN A 254 4.52 -19.78 10.90
N PRO A 255 3.23 -19.65 10.54
CA PRO A 255 2.21 -19.16 11.48
C PRO A 255 2.01 -20.10 12.69
N CYS A 256 2.51 -21.35 12.63
CA CYS A 256 2.24 -22.40 13.59
C CYS A 256 3.38 -22.74 14.55
N SER A 257 4.35 -21.85 14.71
CA SER A 257 5.56 -22.09 15.51
C SER A 257 5.32 -22.31 17.03
N LYS A 258 4.08 -22.34 17.55
CA LYS A 258 3.80 -22.41 19.00
C LYS A 258 2.68 -23.35 19.50
N THR A 259 2.06 -24.21 18.71
CA THR A 259 1.00 -25.11 19.23
C THR A 259 1.42 -26.58 19.31
N LYS A 260 1.24 -27.15 20.51
CA LYS A 260 1.26 -28.60 20.77
C LYS A 260 0.22 -29.24 19.86
N ARG A 261 0.65 -30.18 19.02
CA ARG A 261 -0.27 -31.08 18.29
C ARG A 261 -1.16 -31.78 19.33
N ASN A 262 -2.45 -31.51 19.31
CA ASN A 262 -3.41 -32.38 19.98
C ASN A 262 -3.57 -33.61 19.09
N ASN A 263 -3.30 -34.80 19.64
CA ASN A 263 -3.33 -36.09 18.94
C ASN A 263 -4.77 -36.61 18.68
N ASP A 264 -5.77 -35.73 18.58
CA ASP A 264 -7.13 -36.13 18.24
C ASP A 264 -7.25 -36.16 16.72
N PHE A 265 -7.06 -37.35 16.15
CA PHE A 265 -7.07 -37.61 14.71
C PHE A 265 -8.49 -37.45 14.15
N ILE A 266 -8.92 -36.22 13.92
CA ILE A 266 -10.19 -35.91 13.25
C ILE A 266 -9.97 -36.01 11.75
N SER A 267 -10.78 -36.82 11.08
CA SER A 267 -10.75 -36.93 9.61
C SER A 267 -11.16 -35.60 8.98
N CYS A 268 -10.23 -34.99 8.23
CA CYS A 268 -10.43 -33.71 7.52
C CYS A 268 -11.53 -33.75 6.45
N SER A 269 -12.03 -34.93 6.10
CA SER A 269 -13.13 -35.12 5.16
C SER A 269 -14.50 -34.73 5.75
N ASN A 270 -14.65 -34.72 7.09
CA ASN A 270 -15.93 -34.48 7.77
C ASN A 270 -15.95 -33.17 8.58
N ALA A 271 -14.82 -32.49 8.70
CA ALA A 271 -14.71 -31.27 9.50
C ALA A 271 -14.87 -30.04 8.59
N SER A 272 -15.93 -29.24 8.80
CA SER A 272 -16.13 -27.96 8.14
C SER A 272 -15.20 -26.89 8.76
N ILE A 273 -13.89 -27.01 8.53
CA ILE A 273 -12.89 -26.09 9.07
C ILE A 273 -12.57 -25.04 8.01
N ASP A 274 -12.76 -23.78 8.36
CA ASP A 274 -12.37 -22.65 7.51
C ASP A 274 -10.89 -22.32 7.75
N CYS A 275 -10.03 -22.78 6.84
CA CYS A 275 -8.59 -22.52 6.89
C CYS A 275 -8.21 -21.08 6.52
N THR A 276 -9.17 -20.21 6.21
CA THR A 276 -8.91 -18.79 5.99
C THR A 276 -8.84 -17.99 7.30
N LEU A 277 -9.32 -18.55 8.42
CA LEU A 277 -9.31 -17.92 9.73
C LEU A 277 -7.98 -18.14 10.47
N GLU A 278 -7.49 -17.11 11.17
CA GLU A 278 -6.20 -17.11 11.89
C GLU A 278 -6.08 -18.27 12.88
N GLU A 279 -7.12 -18.51 13.68
CA GLU A 279 -7.20 -19.57 14.70
C GLU A 279 -7.13 -20.98 14.11
N ASN A 280 -7.53 -21.13 12.85
CA ASN A 280 -7.60 -22.42 12.17
C ASN A 280 -6.35 -22.73 11.34
N LEU A 281 -5.48 -21.74 11.09
CA LEU A 281 -4.28 -21.91 10.23
C LEU A 281 -3.42 -23.11 10.66
N CYS A 282 -3.41 -23.41 11.97
CA CYS A 282 -2.60 -24.46 12.57
C CYS A 282 -3.36 -25.74 12.91
N HIS A 283 -4.62 -25.84 12.47
CA HIS A 283 -5.35 -27.09 12.52
C HIS A 283 -4.73 -28.11 11.57
N ASP A 284 -4.75 -29.40 11.93
CA ASP A 284 -4.19 -30.50 11.11
C ASP A 284 -4.75 -30.62 9.68
N CYS A 285 -5.92 -30.01 9.43
CA CYS A 285 -6.58 -30.00 8.12
C CYS A 285 -6.19 -28.79 7.27
N CYS A 286 -5.52 -27.82 7.88
CA CYS A 286 -5.05 -26.61 7.24
C CYS A 286 -3.54 -26.70 6.97
N LYS A 287 -3.07 -25.98 5.95
CA LYS A 287 -1.69 -26.04 5.48
C LYS A 287 -0.88 -24.82 5.94
N GLY A 288 -1.12 -24.34 7.18
CA GLY A 288 -0.43 -23.19 7.74
C GLY A 288 -0.68 -21.93 6.90
N SER A 289 0.38 -21.36 6.33
CA SER A 289 0.28 -20.16 5.52
C SER A 289 -0.23 -20.38 4.09
N TYR A 290 -0.50 -21.62 3.67
CA TYR A 290 -1.09 -21.91 2.37
C TYR A 290 -2.62 -21.93 2.47
N ILE A 291 -3.26 -20.94 1.83
CA ILE A 291 -4.71 -20.75 1.80
C ILE A 291 -5.18 -20.48 0.36
N ASP A 292 -6.37 -20.96 -0.01
CA ASP A 292 -7.02 -20.65 -1.30
C ASP A 292 -6.13 -20.79 -2.56
N GLY A 293 -5.21 -21.76 -2.55
CA GLY A 293 -4.31 -22.00 -3.68
C GLY A 293 -3.06 -21.11 -3.74
N THR A 294 -2.79 -20.31 -2.70
CA THR A 294 -1.66 -19.40 -2.61
C THR A 294 -1.08 -19.30 -1.18
N TYR A 295 -0.09 -18.43 -0.96
CA TYR A 295 0.55 -18.23 0.35
C TYR A 295 0.27 -16.85 0.93
N LEU A 296 -0.01 -16.81 2.23
CA LEU A 296 -0.11 -15.57 3.01
C LEU A 296 1.22 -14.84 3.09
N LEU A 297 1.14 -13.51 3.15
CA LEU A 297 2.24 -12.71 3.69
C LEU A 297 2.26 -12.78 5.22
N PRO A 298 3.44 -12.74 5.85
CA PRO A 298 3.57 -12.57 7.30
C PRO A 298 2.91 -11.28 7.80
N PRO A 299 2.60 -11.19 9.11
CA PRO A 299 2.09 -9.96 9.70
C PRO A 299 3.11 -8.80 9.58
N GLY A 300 2.62 -7.56 9.66
CA GLY A 300 3.43 -6.34 9.59
C GLY A 300 3.54 -5.72 8.20
N MET A 301 2.79 -6.22 7.22
CA MET A 301 2.78 -5.72 5.85
C MET A 301 1.47 -5.99 5.12
N PHE A 302 1.17 -5.21 4.09
CA PHE A 302 -0.01 -5.37 3.23
C PHE A 302 0.29 -4.86 1.80
N PRO A 303 -0.47 -5.24 0.76
CA PRO A 303 -0.19 -4.79 -0.60
C PRO A 303 -0.67 -3.36 -0.87
N LEU A 304 0.06 -2.62 -1.70
CA LEU A 304 -0.44 -1.39 -2.32
C LEU A 304 -1.23 -1.76 -3.58
N VAL A 305 -2.49 -1.34 -3.65
CA VAL A 305 -3.45 -1.77 -4.68
C VAL A 305 -3.81 -0.68 -5.69
N CYS A 306 -3.50 0.57 -5.40
CA CYS A 306 -3.76 1.71 -6.28
C CYS A 306 -2.51 2.59 -6.43
N PHE A 307 -2.51 3.41 -7.48
CA PHE A 307 -1.55 4.49 -7.57
C PHE A 307 -1.76 5.48 -6.43
N PRO A 308 -0.70 5.92 -5.74
CA PRO A 308 -0.85 6.80 -4.58
C PRO A 308 -1.69 8.05 -4.90
N GLY A 309 -2.86 8.13 -4.25
CA GLY A 309 -3.79 9.25 -4.39
C GLY A 309 -4.59 9.27 -5.70
N LYS A 310 -4.72 8.13 -6.39
CA LYS A 310 -5.48 8.03 -7.64
C LYS A 310 -6.49 6.90 -7.58
N ASN A 311 -7.65 7.11 -8.21
CA ASN A 311 -8.64 6.05 -8.43
C ASN A 311 -8.26 5.16 -9.63
N GLU A 312 -7.01 4.69 -9.63
CA GLU A 312 -6.44 3.82 -10.66
C GLU A 312 -5.70 2.67 -9.96
N THR A 313 -5.95 1.42 -10.38
CA THR A 313 -5.28 0.23 -9.85
C THR A 313 -3.79 0.27 -10.19
N LEU A 314 -2.95 -0.16 -9.24
CA LEU A 314 -1.51 -0.27 -9.44
C LEU A 314 -1.20 -1.46 -10.38
N PRO A 315 -0.51 -1.25 -11.52
CA PRO A 315 -0.25 -2.31 -12.51
C PRO A 315 0.95 -3.20 -12.13
N LEU A 316 1.38 -3.15 -10.86
CA LEU A 316 2.48 -3.94 -10.33
C LEU A 316 2.19 -4.33 -8.88
N SER A 317 2.85 -5.38 -8.41
CA SER A 317 2.81 -5.73 -7.00
C SER A 317 3.80 -4.86 -6.21
N ALA A 318 3.30 -4.19 -5.16
CA ALA A 318 4.12 -3.50 -4.17
C ALA A 318 3.57 -3.79 -2.77
N ILE A 319 4.45 -3.91 -1.80
CA ILE A 319 4.12 -4.25 -0.41
C ILE A 319 4.51 -3.08 0.48
N ILE A 320 3.57 -2.62 1.30
CA ILE A 320 3.75 -1.58 2.30
C ILE A 320 4.02 -2.23 3.64
N SER A 321 5.02 -1.69 4.34
CA SER A 321 5.37 -2.08 5.71
C SER A 321 5.98 -0.88 6.42
N PRO A 322 6.08 -0.89 7.75
CA PRO A 322 6.96 0.03 8.46
C PRO A 322 8.44 -0.21 8.08
N PRO A 323 9.34 0.75 8.32
CA PRO A 323 10.76 0.61 8.01
C PRO A 323 11.35 -0.67 8.60
N TYR A 324 12.17 -1.34 7.80
CA TYR A 324 12.91 -2.55 8.20
C TYR A 324 12.04 -3.73 8.62
N PHE A 325 10.78 -3.78 8.16
CA PHE A 325 9.78 -4.76 8.58
C PHE A 325 9.60 -4.79 10.10
N SER A 326 9.65 -3.63 10.78
CA SER A 326 9.68 -3.58 12.26
C SER A 326 8.46 -4.22 12.94
N TYR A 327 7.31 -4.30 12.27
CA TYR A 327 6.10 -4.97 12.78
C TYR A 327 6.02 -6.46 12.42
N SER A 328 6.98 -6.97 11.63
CA SER A 328 6.97 -8.36 11.19
C SER A 328 7.76 -9.27 12.13
N PRO A 329 7.55 -10.60 12.03
CA PRO A 329 8.31 -11.59 12.77
C PRO A 329 9.81 -11.54 12.43
N LYS A 330 10.64 -12.08 13.33
CA LYS A 330 12.10 -12.04 13.18
C LYS A 330 12.58 -12.72 11.89
N GLU A 331 11.91 -13.80 11.48
CA GLU A 331 12.18 -14.54 10.25
C GLU A 331 12.06 -13.66 8.99
N VAL A 332 11.20 -12.64 9.04
CA VAL A 332 11.00 -11.65 7.97
C VAL A 332 12.08 -10.59 8.03
N ILE A 333 12.37 -10.05 9.22
CA ILE A 333 13.40 -9.04 9.41
C ILE A 333 14.78 -9.58 8.98
N ASP A 334 15.09 -10.82 9.39
CA ASP A 334 16.36 -11.49 9.11
C ASP A 334 16.47 -11.95 7.64
N SER A 335 15.39 -11.88 6.85
CA SER A 335 15.41 -12.23 5.41
C SER A 335 16.18 -11.21 4.55
N VAL A 336 16.38 -9.98 5.06
CA VAL A 336 17.08 -8.91 4.35
C VAL A 336 18.36 -8.54 5.09
N ILE A 337 19.50 -8.77 4.43
CA ILE A 337 20.81 -8.37 4.96
C ILE A 337 20.95 -6.84 4.90
N GLY A 338 21.36 -6.24 6.02
CA GLY A 338 21.65 -4.81 6.13
C GLY A 338 20.61 -4.01 6.90
N PHE A 339 19.48 -4.61 7.27
CA PHE A 339 18.54 -3.95 8.18
C PHE A 339 19.16 -3.76 9.58
N PRO A 340 19.03 -2.56 10.18
CA PRO A 340 19.54 -2.30 11.51
C PRO A 340 18.72 -3.07 12.55
N ARG A 341 19.40 -3.60 13.57
CA ARG A 341 18.72 -4.15 14.76
C ARG A 341 18.31 -2.99 15.67
N LEU A 342 17.03 -2.65 15.64
CA LEU A 342 16.48 -1.53 16.41
C LEU A 342 15.99 -1.99 17.78
N ASN A 343 16.42 -1.28 18.83
CA ASN A 343 15.89 -1.49 20.18
C ASN A 343 14.45 -0.94 20.32
N ILE A 344 14.14 0.11 19.56
CA ILE A 344 12.82 0.74 19.52
C ILE A 344 12.33 0.64 18.08
N LYS A 345 11.20 -0.06 17.91
CA LYS A 345 10.56 -0.18 16.60
C LYS A 345 10.02 1.18 16.15
N PRO A 346 10.30 1.62 14.91
CA PRO A 346 9.69 2.83 14.37
C PRO A 346 8.18 2.63 14.23
N SER A 347 7.42 3.64 14.64
CA SER A 347 5.98 3.68 14.39
C SER A 347 5.70 4.07 12.94
N ALA A 348 4.74 3.38 12.30
CA ALA A 348 4.37 3.69 10.92
C ALA A 348 3.71 5.08 10.80
N PHE A 349 2.87 5.41 11.78
CA PHE A 349 2.19 6.69 11.88
C PHE A 349 2.25 7.18 13.32
N THR A 350 2.58 8.46 13.50
CA THR A 350 2.53 9.14 14.78
C THR A 350 1.87 10.50 14.61
N PHE A 351 0.79 10.72 15.35
CA PHE A 351 0.03 11.96 15.38
C PHE A 351 0.18 12.59 16.75
N ILE A 352 0.74 13.80 16.81
CA ILE A 352 0.76 14.60 18.03
C ILE A 352 -0.35 15.62 17.93
N ARG A 353 -1.31 15.56 18.85
CA ARG A 353 -2.48 16.45 18.86
C ARG A 353 -2.60 17.25 20.13
N GLU A 354 -3.09 18.48 20.00
CA GLU A 354 -3.58 19.24 21.15
C GLU A 354 -4.87 18.59 21.66
N SER A 355 -4.94 18.37 22.97
CA SER A 355 -5.99 17.57 23.62
C SER A 355 -7.41 18.15 23.54
N PHE A 356 -7.56 19.48 23.59
CA PHE A 356 -8.86 20.12 23.65
C PHE A 356 -9.48 20.31 22.27
N THR A 357 -8.71 20.87 21.35
CA THR A 357 -9.14 21.20 19.98
C THR A 357 -9.02 20.03 19.01
N GLY A 358 -8.18 19.03 19.31
CA GLY A 358 -7.84 17.95 18.39
C GLY A 358 -6.86 18.37 17.27
N LEU A 359 -6.34 19.60 17.33
CA LEU A 359 -5.45 20.16 16.30
C LEU A 359 -4.18 19.30 16.15
N LEU A 360 -3.84 18.97 14.91
CA LEU A 360 -2.62 18.25 14.57
C LEU A 360 -1.40 19.18 14.69
N MET A 361 -0.49 18.86 15.61
CA MET A 361 0.72 19.63 15.90
C MET A 361 1.95 19.08 15.16
N GLN A 362 2.03 17.75 15.03
CA GLN A 362 3.07 17.04 14.31
C GLN A 362 2.49 15.72 13.77
N LEU A 363 2.92 15.35 12.57
CA LEU A 363 2.61 14.09 11.92
C LEU A 363 3.91 13.49 11.38
N ASP A 364 4.25 12.31 11.87
CA ASP A 364 5.36 11.51 11.35
C ASP A 364 4.79 10.27 10.67
N ILE A 365 5.09 10.10 9.38
CA ILE A 365 4.73 8.92 8.60
C ILE A 365 6.02 8.26 8.15
N GLN A 366 6.20 7.00 8.51
CA GLN A 366 7.38 6.21 8.18
C GLN A 366 6.93 4.89 7.57
N LEU A 367 7.15 4.73 6.27
CA LEU A 367 6.75 3.55 5.53
C LEU A 367 7.88 3.13 4.58
N MET A 368 7.93 1.84 4.31
CA MET A 368 8.82 1.20 3.37
C MET A 368 7.98 0.49 2.31
N ILE A 369 8.30 0.77 1.05
CA ILE A 369 7.75 0.08 -0.10
C ILE A 369 8.74 -1.02 -0.49
N SER A 370 8.25 -2.25 -0.53
CA SER A 370 9.00 -3.42 -0.97
C SER A 370 8.39 -3.95 -2.26
N PHE A 371 9.24 -4.35 -3.20
CA PHE A 371 8.80 -4.97 -4.44
C PHE A 371 9.05 -6.47 -4.33
N PRO A 372 8.02 -7.31 -4.42
CA PRO A 372 8.18 -8.75 -4.35
C PRO A 372 8.97 -9.24 -5.58
N MET A 373 10.14 -9.85 -5.32
CA MET A 373 10.99 -10.43 -6.35
C MET A 373 11.00 -11.94 -6.20
N PHE A 374 10.85 -12.66 -7.30
CA PHE A 374 10.79 -14.11 -7.31
C PHE A 374 11.39 -14.65 -8.61
N ARG A 375 11.81 -15.91 -8.56
CA ARG A 375 12.26 -16.63 -9.74
C ARG A 375 11.05 -17.28 -10.41
N THR A 376 10.82 -16.95 -11.67
CA THR A 376 9.89 -17.71 -12.50
C THR A 376 10.61 -18.97 -12.99
N ASN A 377 10.00 -20.15 -12.77
CA ASN A 377 10.46 -21.39 -13.41
C ASN A 377 10.03 -21.45 -14.90
N ALA A 378 9.19 -20.51 -15.32
CA ALA A 378 8.92 -20.24 -16.71
C ALA A 378 10.09 -19.41 -17.28
N SER A 379 11.12 -20.11 -17.73
CA SER A 379 11.66 -19.74 -19.05
C SER A 379 10.58 -20.14 -20.06
N THR A 380 9.76 -19.19 -20.50
CA THR A 380 8.82 -19.40 -21.62
C THR A 380 9.36 -18.76 -22.87
#